data_AF-A0A6Q2Y7K7-F1
#
_entry.id   AF-A0A6Q2Y7K7-F1
#
_cell.length_a   1.000
_cell.length_b   1.000
_cell.length_c   1.000
_cell.angle_alpha   90.00
_cell.angle_beta   90.00
_cell.angle_gamma   90.00
#
_symmetry.space_group_name_H-M   'P 1'
#
loop_
_entity.id
_entity.type
_entity.pdbx_description
1 polymer ?
#
loop_
_entity_poly.entity_id
_entity_poly.type
_entity_poly.pdbx_seq_one_letter_code
_entity_poly.pdbx_strand_id
1 'polypeptide(L)'
;MDETPKNPIYVERTLALIKPDAIHRAEEIEELILRAGFTILQPIPMGEAAKDYLGRFVSPTLLSGLTELCKQKPVDPFTWLADWLVRNNPNKPTICFGETGEEATYQQRDRQIT
;
A
#
# COMPACT_ATOMS: atom_id res chain seq x y z
N MET A 1 29.42 20.69 -5.14
CA MET A 1 28.10 20.50 -5.77
C MET A 1 27.99 19.03 -6.10
N ASP A 2 27.35 18.25 -5.24
CA ASP A 2 27.04 16.84 -5.48
C ASP A 2 25.53 16.76 -5.55
N GLU A 3 25.00 16.73 -6.76
CA GLU A 3 23.56 16.57 -7.00
C GLU A 3 23.24 15.09 -6.93
N THR A 4 22.68 14.68 -5.79
CA THR A 4 22.12 13.34 -5.64
C THR A 4 20.95 13.17 -6.62
N PRO A 5 20.86 12.04 -7.37
CA PRO A 5 19.76 11.82 -8.29
C PRO A 5 18.44 11.76 -7.50
N LYS A 6 17.64 12.82 -7.66
CA LYS A 6 16.47 13.17 -6.85
C LYS A 6 15.18 12.44 -7.22
N ASN A 7 15.26 11.32 -7.91
CA ASN A 7 14.08 10.54 -8.28
C ASN A 7 14.20 9.13 -7.70
N PRO A 8 13.72 8.88 -6.46
CA PRO A 8 13.59 7.51 -5.97
C PRO A 8 12.66 6.76 -6.91
N ILE A 9 13.16 5.71 -7.56
CA ILE A 9 12.34 4.80 -8.35
C ILE A 9 11.40 4.11 -7.37
N TYR A 10 10.12 4.49 -7.41
CA TYR A 10 9.11 3.96 -6.51
C TYR A 10 8.49 2.71 -7.13
N VAL A 11 8.72 1.57 -6.50
CA VAL A 11 8.09 0.31 -6.88
C VAL A 11 6.87 0.06 -5.99
N GLU A 12 5.75 -0.33 -6.60
CA GLU A 12 4.61 -0.83 -5.84
C GLU A 12 5.00 -2.12 -5.12
N ARG A 13 4.61 -2.23 -3.85
CA ARG A 13 4.92 -3.37 -2.99
C ARG A 13 3.67 -3.84 -2.29
N THR A 14 3.52 -5.15 -2.18
CA THR A 14 2.39 -5.78 -1.49
C THR A 14 2.92 -6.85 -0.55
N LEU A 15 2.35 -6.93 0.65
CA LEU A 15 2.60 -8.02 1.58
C LEU A 15 1.71 -9.21 1.21
N ALA A 16 2.32 -10.31 0.78
CA ALA A 16 1.62 -11.57 0.56
C ALA A 16 1.71 -12.45 1.83
N LEU A 17 0.57 -12.86 2.36
CA LEU A 17 0.49 -13.75 3.53
C LEU A 17 -0.01 -15.13 3.08
N ILE A 18 0.76 -16.16 3.38
CA ILE A 18 0.35 -17.55 3.19
C ILE A 18 -0.34 -18.04 4.45
N LYS A 19 -1.57 -18.54 4.32
CA LYS A 19 -2.30 -19.12 5.45
C LYS A 19 -1.56 -20.35 5.99
N PRO A 20 -1.61 -20.62 7.30
CA PRO A 20 -0.84 -21.70 7.92
C PRO A 20 -1.22 -23.09 7.40
N ASP A 21 -2.48 -23.29 7.01
CA ASP A 21 -2.96 -24.52 6.40
C ASP A 21 -2.42 -24.73 4.98
N ALA A 22 -2.02 -23.68 4.26
CA ALA A 22 -1.48 -23.75 2.90
C ALA A 22 0.05 -23.68 2.85
N ILE A 23 0.74 -23.55 3.99
CA ILE A 23 2.20 -23.35 4.04
C ILE A 23 2.99 -24.49 3.39
N HIS A 24 2.45 -25.70 3.42
CA HIS A 24 3.06 -26.88 2.80
C HIS A 24 3.12 -26.79 1.26
N ARG A 25 2.44 -25.81 0.65
CA ARG A 25 2.49 -25.49 -0.78
C ARG A 25 3.24 -24.19 -1.08
N ALA A 26 4.01 -23.67 -0.12
CA ALA A 26 4.67 -22.37 -0.27
C ALA A 26 5.53 -22.26 -1.53
N GLU A 27 6.27 -23.32 -1.89
CA GLU A 27 7.12 -23.35 -3.09
C GLU A 27 6.30 -23.20 -4.39
N GLU A 28 5.18 -23.91 -4.50
CA GLU A 28 4.26 -23.81 -5.66
C GLU A 28 3.62 -22.42 -5.75
N ILE A 29 3.31 -21.82 -4.60
CA ILE A 29 2.77 -20.46 -4.52
C ILE A 29 3.81 -19.42 -4.98
N GLU A 30 5.06 -19.55 -4.52
CA GLU A 30 6.16 -18.68 -4.93
C GLU A 30 6.42 -18.78 -6.44
N GLU A 31 6.47 -20.00 -6.98
CA GLU A 31 6.64 -20.22 -8.41
C GLU A 31 5.52 -19.55 -9.22
N LEU A 32 4.27 -19.66 -8.76
CA LEU A 32 3.14 -19.02 -9.42
C LEU A 32 3.25 -17.49 -9.41
N ILE A 33 3.68 -16.90 -8.30
CA ILE A 33 3.91 -15.45 -8.18
C ILE A 33 4.99 -15.00 -9.16
N LEU A 34 6.11 -15.71 -9.22
CA LEU A 34 7.21 -15.41 -10.14
C LEU A 34 6.78 -15.56 -11.61
N ARG A 35 6.07 -16.65 -11.94
CA ARG A 35 5.57 -16.91 -13.30
C ARG A 35 4.53 -15.89 -13.75
N ALA A 36 3.76 -15.33 -12.83
CA ALA A 36 2.82 -14.25 -13.11
C ALA A 36 3.51 -12.89 -13.34
N GLY A 37 4.84 -12.81 -13.22
CA GLY A 37 5.62 -11.60 -13.49
C GLY A 37 5.79 -10.68 -12.28
N PHE A 38 5.48 -11.16 -11.06
CA PHE A 38 5.77 -10.42 -9.84
C PHE A 38 7.17 -10.71 -9.32
N THR A 39 7.74 -9.76 -8.59
CA THR A 39 9.04 -9.90 -7.93
C THR A 39 8.87 -10.10 -6.43
N ILE A 40 9.46 -11.17 -5.90
CA ILE A 40 9.52 -11.42 -4.45
C ILE A 40 10.73 -10.67 -3.89
N LEU A 41 10.48 -9.62 -3.10
CA LEU A 41 11.54 -8.77 -2.53
C LEU A 41 12.19 -9.38 -1.28
N GLN A 42 11.40 -10.07 -0.46
CA GLN A 42 11.88 -10.79 0.72
C GLN A 42 11.23 -12.18 0.75
N PRO A 43 12.01 -13.25 0.95
CA PRO A 43 11.48 -14.61 1.10
C PRO A 43 10.62 -14.71 2.36
N ILE A 44 9.71 -15.69 2.38
CA ILE A 44 8.68 -15.85 3.44
C ILE A 44 9.35 -15.95 4.81
N PRO A 45 9.19 -14.95 5.71
CA PRO A 45 9.68 -15.10 7.07
C PRO A 45 8.84 -16.18 7.77
N MET A 46 9.50 -17.18 8.36
CA MET A 46 8.85 -18.27 9.09
C MET A 46 9.17 -18.21 10.58
N GLY A 47 8.29 -18.76 11.41
CA GLY A 47 8.50 -18.85 12.85
C GLY A 47 8.71 -17.47 13.48
N GLU A 48 9.85 -17.30 14.16
CA GLU A 48 10.16 -16.06 14.89
C GLU A 48 10.33 -14.85 13.96
N ALA A 49 10.88 -15.03 12.76
CA ALA A 49 11.01 -13.96 11.78
C ALA A 49 9.65 -13.39 11.35
N ALA A 50 8.61 -14.24 11.28
CA ALA A 50 7.26 -13.80 10.95
C ALA A 50 6.68 -12.94 12.08
N LYS A 51 6.88 -13.36 13.34
CA LYS A 51 6.44 -12.60 14.51
C LYS A 51 7.16 -11.26 14.60
N ASP A 52 8.46 -11.22 14.35
CA ASP A 52 9.24 -9.99 14.33
C ASP A 52 8.75 -9.01 13.27
N TYR A 53 8.47 -9.51 12.06
CA TYR A 53 7.91 -8.68 10.99
C TYR A 53 6.54 -8.11 11.40
N LEU A 54 5.63 -8.95 11.90
CA LEU A 54 4.33 -8.51 12.36
C LEU A 54 4.48 -7.49 13.50
N GLY A 55 5.31 -7.76 14.49
CA GLY A 55 5.57 -6.89 15.63
C GLY A 55 6.12 -5.52 15.22
N ARG A 56 7.01 -5.46 14.23
CA ARG A 56 7.65 -4.22 13.78
C ARG A 56 6.77 -3.39 12.85
N PHE A 57 6.07 -4.02 11.91
CA PHE A 57 5.47 -3.30 10.78
C PHE A 57 3.94 -3.34 10.76
N VAL A 58 3.30 -4.35 11.35
CA VAL A 58 1.84 -4.58 11.21
C VAL A 58 1.11 -4.31 12.53
N SER A 59 1.60 -4.87 13.63
CA SER A 59 1.00 -4.78 14.97
C SER A 59 0.80 -3.33 15.45
N PRO A 60 1.73 -2.37 15.25
CA PRO A 60 1.51 -1.00 15.70
C PRO A 60 0.27 -0.37 15.06
N THR A 61 0.11 -0.51 13.74
CA THR A 61 -1.03 0.04 13.00
C THR A 61 -2.33 -0.67 13.37
N LEU A 62 -2.33 -2.00 13.49
CA LEU A 62 -3.51 -2.76 13.90
C LEU A 62 -3.96 -2.38 15.31
N LEU A 63 -3.02 -2.25 16.26
CA LEU A 63 -3.35 -1.88 17.64
C LEU A 63 -3.97 -0.49 17.70
N SER A 64 -3.44 0.48 16.96
CA SER A 64 -4.02 1.81 16.85
C SER A 64 -5.44 1.77 16.28
N GLY A 65 -5.67 1.00 15.20
CA GLY A 65 -6.98 0.85 14.58
C GLY A 65 -8.00 0.20 15.51
N LEU A 66 -7.63 -0.89 16.18
CA LEU A 66 -8.49 -1.58 17.15
C LEU A 66 -8.79 -0.72 18.37
N THR A 67 -7.80 0.05 18.84
CA THR A 67 -8.00 0.99 19.95
C THR A 67 -9.04 2.05 19.58
N GLU A 68 -8.96 2.60 18.37
CA GLU A 68 -9.88 3.62 17.89
C GLU A 68 -11.27 3.05 17.60
N LEU A 69 -11.33 1.82 17.09
CA LEU A 69 -12.58 1.07 16.90
C LEU A 69 -13.35 0.92 18.22
N CYS A 70 -12.65 0.57 19.30
CA CYS A 70 -13.24 0.46 20.64
C CYS A 70 -13.77 1.79 21.18
N LYS A 71 -13.19 2.93 20.79
CA LYS A 71 -13.68 4.26 21.19
C LYS A 71 -14.92 4.67 20.41
N GLN A 72 -14.91 4.47 19.10
CA GLN A 72 -15.97 4.96 18.19
C GLN A 72 -17.22 4.07 18.23
N LYS A 73 -17.06 2.75 18.51
CA LYS A 73 -18.12 1.74 18.50
C LYS A 73 -19.08 1.88 17.30
N PRO A 74 -18.55 1.85 16.06
CA PRO A 74 -19.36 1.97 14.86
C PRO A 74 -20.33 0.80 14.69
N VAL A 75 -21.38 1.01 13.89
CA VAL A 75 -22.41 0.00 13.60
C VAL A 75 -21.83 -1.25 12.94
N ASP A 76 -20.83 -1.07 12.06
CA ASP A 76 -20.09 -2.17 11.44
C ASP A 76 -18.58 -2.04 11.74
N PRO A 77 -18.07 -2.80 12.73
CA PRO A 77 -16.67 -2.76 13.13
C PRO A 77 -15.69 -3.21 12.05
N PHE A 78 -16.09 -4.16 11.19
CA PHE A 78 -15.18 -4.74 10.19
C PHE A 78 -14.94 -3.79 9.04
N THR A 79 -16.02 -3.26 8.45
CA THR A 79 -15.92 -2.28 7.36
C THR A 79 -15.23 -1.01 7.84
N TRP A 80 -15.55 -0.53 9.04
CA TRP A 80 -14.89 0.64 9.61
C TRP A 80 -13.38 0.42 9.80
N LEU A 81 -12.98 -0.73 10.33
CA LEU A 81 -11.57 -1.03 10.54
C LEU A 81 -10.82 -1.20 9.21
N ALA A 82 -11.43 -1.84 8.21
CA ALA A 82 -10.84 -1.96 6.88
C ALA A 82 -10.57 -0.59 6.26
N ASP A 83 -11.56 0.29 6.29
CA ASP A 83 -11.46 1.68 5.85
C ASP A 83 -10.39 2.46 6.62
N TRP A 84 -10.33 2.27 7.94
CA TRP A 84 -9.35 2.92 8.79
C TRP A 84 -7.93 2.47 8.44
N LEU A 85 -7.71 1.17 8.20
CA LEU A 85 -6.41 0.61 7.84
C LEU A 85 -5.93 1.11 6.48
N VAL A 86 -6.83 1.22 5.49
CA VAL A 86 -6.48 1.77 4.16
C VAL A 86 -6.01 3.22 4.27
N ARG A 87 -6.63 4.02 5.14
CA ARG A 87 -6.30 5.44 5.33
C ARG A 87 -5.03 5.64 6.17
N ASN A 88 -4.77 4.77 7.14
CA ASN A 88 -3.68 4.88 8.10
C ASN A 88 -2.50 3.93 7.79
N ASN A 89 -2.40 3.43 6.55
CA ASN A 89 -1.29 2.58 6.14
C ASN A 89 0.01 3.40 6.03
N PRO A 90 1.04 3.16 6.86
CA PRO A 90 2.31 3.89 6.78
C PRO A 90 3.07 3.64 5.48
N ASN A 91 2.76 2.53 4.81
CA ASN A 91 3.32 2.16 3.51
C ASN A 91 2.41 2.59 2.35
N LYS A 92 1.41 3.45 2.60
CA LYS A 92 0.55 3.95 1.53
C LYS A 92 1.42 4.65 0.49
N PRO A 93 1.36 4.25 -0.79
CA PRO A 93 2.04 4.98 -1.84
C PRO A 93 1.38 6.36 -1.94
N THR A 94 2.11 7.40 -1.57
CA THR A 94 1.73 8.77 -1.90
C THR A 94 2.04 8.94 -3.38
N ILE A 95 1.03 8.83 -4.24
CA ILE A 95 1.19 9.20 -5.64
C ILE A 95 1.44 10.70 -5.65
N CYS A 96 2.70 11.12 -5.81
CA CYS A 96 3.00 12.46 -6.27
C CYS A 96 2.54 12.53 -7.73
N PHE A 97 1.26 12.85 -7.94
CA PHE A 97 0.86 13.43 -9.21
C PHE A 97 1.63 14.74 -9.29
N GLY A 98 2.61 14.80 -10.20
CA GLY A 98 3.21 16.06 -10.61
C GLY A 98 2.07 17.04 -10.86
N GLU A 99 2.15 18.19 -10.20
CA GLU A 99 1.12 19.21 -10.22
C GLU A 99 0.72 19.50 -11.68
N THR A 100 -0.57 19.34 -11.95
CA THR A 100 -1.23 19.86 -13.14
C THR A 100 -1.04 21.37 -13.18
N GLY A 101 -0.16 21.84 -14.05
CA GLY A 101 -0.13 23.23 -14.49
C GLY A 101 -0.74 23.32 -15.88
N GLU A 102 -2.07 23.29 -15.98
CA GLU A 102 -2.83 23.90 -17.08
C GLU A 102 -4.32 23.88 -16.71
N GLU A 103 -4.76 24.95 -16.02
CA GLU A 103 -6.16 25.35 -16.07
C GLU A 103 -6.49 25.71 -17.53
N ALA A 104 -7.17 24.81 -18.23
CA ALA A 104 -7.89 25.15 -19.45
C ALA A 104 -9.07 26.07 -19.07
N THR A 105 -8.75 27.36 -18.91
CA THR A 105 -9.75 28.43 -18.86
C THR A 105 -10.46 28.46 -20.21
N TYR A 106 -11.71 27.98 -20.23
CA TYR A 106 -12.63 28.15 -21.36
C TYR A 106 -13.06 29.63 -21.39
N GLN A 107 -12.14 30.50 -21.76
CA GLN A 107 -12.42 31.91 -22.01
C GLN A 107 -12.89 32.04 -23.46
N GLN A 108 -14.19 32.33 -23.58
CA GLN A 108 -14.83 32.98 -24.72
C GLN A 108 -13.85 33.65 -25.70
N ARG A 109 -13.80 33.12 -26.91
CA ARG A 109 -13.54 33.90 -28.12
C ARG A 109 -14.59 33.59 -29.18
N ASP A 110 -15.80 34.09 -28.90
CA ASP A 110 -16.63 34.62 -29.97
C ASP A 110 -16.01 35.96 -30.38
N ARG A 111 -15.35 36.01 -31.55
CA ARG A 111 -15.47 37.08 -32.57
C ARG A 111 -14.30 37.10 -33.58
N GLN A 112 -14.71 36.88 -34.83
CA GLN A 112 -14.08 37.26 -36.11
C GLN A 112 -12.80 36.47 -36.50
N ILE A 113 -12.53 36.14 -37.77
CA ILE A 113 -12.66 36.94 -39.00
C ILE A 113 -12.83 35.99 -40.22
N THR A 114 -13.76 36.40 -41.10
CA THR A 114 -13.92 36.15 -42.56
C THR A 114 -14.06 34.74 -43.11
#